data_AF-A0A068S4T2-F1
#
_entry.id   AF-A0A068S4T2-F1
#
_cell.length_a   1.000
_cell.length_b   1.000
_cell.length_c   1.000
_cell.angle_alpha   90.00
_cell.angle_beta   90.00
_cell.angle_gamma   90.00
#
_symmetry.space_group_name_H-M   'P 1'
#
loop_
_entity.id
_entity.type
_entity.pdbx_description
1 polymer ?
#
loop_
_entity_poly.entity_id
_entity_poly.type
_entity_poly.pdbx_seq_one_letter_code
_entity_poly.pdbx_strand_id
1 'polypeptide(L)'
;MTFVENFPEGFFFIRCKEAPMAMDVHGGGMTNDATIIIWQQKMTDSINQLIICRYPVLDIKGDKAIIQYARKAGLATNQRWSYLDGYIFPTAAPHLVLDIRNGDDYKESSHLFLNTKNPNNASQQWVIEPFEDHRSNQDLELLRPPPSKKHFEFPSPEQLCDYYRLIYLEKQKQVTDQALAGAAAFKAKLLISHYRSSAVSQQQLVDIVRGAEQAAASYFSREYEQ
;
A
#
# COMPACT_ATOMS: atom_id res chain seq x y z
N MET A 1 -25.04 9.02 -6.88
CA MET A 1 -23.59 8.77 -6.92
C MET A 1 -22.91 10.09 -7.21
N THR A 2 -21.89 10.42 -6.45
CA THR A 2 -21.04 11.60 -6.67
C THR A 2 -19.84 11.17 -7.51
N PHE A 3 -19.57 11.88 -8.60
CA PHE A 3 -18.37 11.68 -9.42
C PHE A 3 -17.50 12.92 -9.33
N VAL A 4 -16.18 12.73 -9.37
CA VAL A 4 -15.19 13.79 -9.21
C VAL A 4 -14.32 13.92 -10.44
N GLU A 5 -13.85 15.14 -10.72
CA GLU A 5 -13.02 15.48 -11.90
C GLU A 5 -11.51 15.22 -11.68
N ASN A 6 -11.10 14.86 -10.46
CA ASN A 6 -9.73 14.54 -10.09
C ASN A 6 -9.73 13.34 -9.14
N PHE A 7 -8.59 12.65 -9.00
CA PHE A 7 -8.47 11.61 -7.98
C PHE A 7 -8.71 12.20 -6.57
N PRO A 8 -9.72 11.72 -5.83
CA PRO A 8 -10.02 12.22 -4.49
C PRO A 8 -8.97 11.69 -3.50
N GLU A 9 -8.89 12.35 -2.34
CA GLU A 9 -8.20 11.74 -1.20
C GLU A 9 -9.02 10.55 -0.66
N GLY A 10 -8.34 9.51 -0.19
CA GLY A 10 -9.00 8.34 0.40
C GLY A 10 -9.25 7.20 -0.59
N PHE A 11 -10.34 6.46 -0.36
CA PHE A 11 -10.72 5.27 -1.13
C PHE A 11 -11.73 5.65 -2.20
N PHE A 12 -11.63 5.05 -3.38
CA PHE A 12 -12.57 5.27 -4.47
C PHE A 12 -12.60 4.06 -5.40
N PHE A 13 -13.71 3.93 -6.12
CA PHE A 13 -13.81 3.02 -7.24
C PHE A 13 -13.40 3.73 -8.53
N ILE A 14 -12.72 2.99 -9.40
CA ILE A 14 -12.52 3.37 -10.80
C ILE A 14 -13.50 2.53 -11.62
N ARG A 15 -14.47 3.17 -12.26
CA ARG A 15 -15.57 2.50 -12.94
C ARG A 15 -15.57 2.77 -14.43
N CYS A 16 -16.04 1.81 -15.19
CA CYS A 16 -16.36 2.01 -16.60
C CYS A 16 -17.52 3.00 -16.70
N LYS A 17 -17.44 3.97 -17.62
CA LYS A 17 -18.49 4.98 -17.78
C LYS A 17 -19.79 4.41 -18.37
N GLU A 18 -19.66 3.49 -19.34
CA GLU A 18 -20.80 2.93 -20.10
C GLU A 18 -21.27 1.56 -19.60
N ALA A 19 -20.63 0.98 -18.58
CA ALA A 19 -20.92 -0.36 -18.09
C ALA A 19 -20.88 -0.44 -16.56
N PRO A 20 -21.65 -1.36 -15.93
CA PRO A 20 -21.66 -1.56 -14.48
C PRO A 20 -20.42 -2.34 -13.98
N MET A 21 -19.26 -2.00 -14.52
CA MET A 21 -17.99 -2.67 -14.32
C MET A 21 -17.02 -1.73 -13.57
N ALA A 22 -16.22 -2.31 -12.70
CA ALA A 22 -15.19 -1.64 -11.92
C ALA A 22 -13.81 -2.26 -12.20
N MET A 23 -12.77 -1.45 -12.03
CA MET A 23 -11.40 -1.95 -11.95
C MET A 23 -11.28 -2.89 -10.74
N ASP A 24 -10.65 -4.04 -10.94
CA ASP A 24 -10.54 -5.11 -9.95
C ASP A 24 -9.14 -5.74 -10.02
N VAL A 25 -8.55 -5.99 -8.85
CA VAL A 25 -7.34 -6.81 -8.74
C VAL A 25 -7.77 -8.27 -8.84
N HIS A 26 -7.33 -8.94 -9.92
CA HIS A 26 -7.75 -10.31 -10.22
C HIS A 26 -7.48 -11.24 -9.04
N GLY A 27 -8.53 -11.91 -8.55
CA GLY A 27 -8.46 -12.83 -7.41
C GLY A 27 -8.09 -12.18 -6.07
N GLY A 28 -8.09 -10.84 -5.98
CA GLY A 28 -7.67 -10.12 -4.77
C GLY A 28 -6.20 -10.31 -4.42
N GLY A 29 -5.34 -10.58 -5.41
CA GLY A 29 -3.92 -10.83 -5.20
C GLY A 29 -3.23 -9.67 -4.48
N MET A 30 -2.56 -9.95 -3.36
CA MET A 30 -1.83 -8.95 -2.57
C MET A 30 -0.34 -8.84 -2.96
N THR A 31 0.10 -9.65 -3.92
CA THR A 31 1.50 -9.72 -4.37
C THR A 31 1.77 -8.75 -5.51
N ASN A 32 3.03 -8.40 -5.67
CA ASN A 32 3.49 -7.74 -6.89
C ASN A 32 3.08 -8.52 -8.15
N ASP A 33 2.90 -7.78 -9.24
CA ASP A 33 2.52 -8.32 -10.55
C ASP A 33 1.10 -8.90 -10.62
N ALA A 34 0.27 -8.69 -9.58
CA ALA A 34 -1.15 -9.04 -9.66
C ALA A 34 -1.82 -8.26 -10.80
N THR A 35 -2.55 -8.99 -11.64
CA THR A 35 -3.16 -8.46 -12.85
C THR A 35 -4.36 -7.57 -12.52
N ILE A 36 -4.48 -6.46 -13.23
CA ILE A 36 -5.68 -5.61 -13.16
C ILE A 36 -6.64 -5.95 -14.30
N ILE A 37 -7.91 -6.12 -13.95
CA ILE A 37 -9.00 -6.46 -14.85
C ILE A 37 -10.20 -5.53 -14.62
N ILE A 38 -11.25 -5.70 -15.42
CA ILE A 38 -12.59 -5.28 -15.07
C ILE A 38 -13.42 -6.43 -14.49
N TRP A 39 -14.27 -6.12 -13.51
CA TRP A 39 -15.22 -7.04 -12.91
C TRP A 39 -16.52 -6.31 -12.57
N GLN A 40 -17.62 -7.05 -12.38
CA GLN A 40 -18.87 -6.45 -11.90
C GLN A 40 -18.62 -5.71 -10.58
N GLN A 41 -19.17 -4.51 -10.43
CA GLN A 41 -19.00 -3.75 -9.18
C GLN A 41 -19.61 -4.52 -8.00
N LYS A 42 -18.82 -4.69 -6.95
CA LYS A 42 -19.22 -5.36 -5.72
C LYS A 42 -19.77 -4.35 -4.72
N MET A 43 -20.88 -4.70 -4.06
CA MET A 43 -21.45 -3.92 -2.95
C MET A 43 -20.91 -4.36 -1.58
N THR A 44 -20.38 -5.58 -1.50
CA THR A 44 -19.78 -6.21 -0.31
C THR A 44 -18.46 -6.86 -0.70
N ASP A 45 -17.49 -6.95 0.23
CA ASP A 45 -16.15 -7.49 -0.04
C ASP A 45 -15.46 -6.85 -1.26
N SER A 46 -15.66 -5.55 -1.43
CA SER A 46 -15.19 -4.76 -2.58
C SER A 46 -13.77 -4.21 -2.39
N ILE A 47 -13.04 -4.64 -1.37
CA ILE A 47 -11.68 -4.17 -1.05
C ILE A 47 -10.74 -4.28 -2.26
N ASN A 48 -10.85 -5.36 -3.04
CA ASN A 48 -10.03 -5.56 -4.23
C ASN A 48 -10.43 -4.68 -5.44
N GLN A 49 -11.49 -3.87 -5.31
CA GLN A 49 -11.94 -2.85 -6.26
C GLN A 49 -11.69 -1.42 -5.74
N LEU A 50 -11.22 -1.28 -4.49
CA LEU A 50 -10.84 -0.01 -3.89
C LEU A 50 -9.36 0.25 -4.17
N ILE A 51 -9.06 1.10 -5.16
CA ILE A 51 -7.69 1.44 -5.52
C ILE A 51 -7.16 2.47 -4.53
N ILE A 52 -6.30 2.05 -3.60
CA ILE A 52 -5.73 2.92 -2.57
C ILE A 52 -4.50 3.65 -3.11
N CYS A 53 -4.43 4.96 -2.90
CA CYS A 53 -3.17 5.71 -3.02
C CYS A 53 -2.08 5.30 -1.99
N ARG A 54 -2.27 4.21 -1.22
CA ARG A 54 -1.41 3.79 -0.09
C ARG A 54 -1.18 2.28 0.01
N TYR A 55 -0.86 1.62 -1.11
CA TYR A 55 -0.26 0.28 -1.19
C TYR A 55 -1.22 -0.93 -1.30
N PRO A 56 -0.94 -1.88 -2.22
CA PRO A 56 -0.08 -1.74 -3.41
C PRO A 56 -0.77 -0.90 -4.51
N VAL A 57 0.02 -0.27 -5.37
CA VAL A 57 -0.42 0.79 -6.31
C VAL A 57 -0.51 0.29 -7.75
N LEU A 58 -1.20 1.05 -8.60
CA LEU A 58 -1.25 0.82 -10.05
C LEU A 58 0.13 1.10 -10.69
N ASP A 59 0.64 0.14 -11.46
CA ASP A 59 1.96 0.19 -12.07
C ASP A 59 1.90 -0.33 -13.53
N ILE A 60 2.77 0.23 -14.39
CA ILE A 60 2.93 -0.22 -15.77
C ILE A 60 4.07 -1.22 -15.85
N LYS A 61 3.76 -2.46 -16.23
CA LYS A 61 4.72 -3.53 -16.50
C LYS A 61 5.05 -3.60 -17.99
N GLY A 62 6.35 -3.60 -18.31
CA GLY A 62 6.83 -3.48 -19.68
C GLY A 62 6.32 -2.17 -20.30
N ASP A 63 5.81 -2.24 -21.53
CA ASP A 63 5.41 -1.03 -22.25
C ASP A 63 3.94 -0.64 -22.03
N LYS A 64 3.05 -1.61 -21.72
CA LYS A 64 1.59 -1.37 -21.79
C LYS A 64 0.75 -2.13 -20.77
N ALA A 65 1.27 -3.14 -20.08
CA ALA A 65 0.43 -3.94 -19.19
C ALA A 65 0.20 -3.22 -17.85
N ILE A 66 -1.03 -3.30 -17.33
CA ILE A 66 -1.37 -2.70 -16.04
C ILE A 66 -1.42 -3.78 -14.96
N ILE A 67 -0.68 -3.53 -13.89
CA ILE A 67 -0.56 -4.45 -12.75
C ILE A 67 -0.69 -3.67 -11.44
N GLN A 68 -0.84 -4.42 -10.36
CA GLN A 68 -0.58 -3.95 -9.02
C GLN A 68 0.88 -4.23 -8.63
N TYR A 69 1.52 -3.25 -8.00
CA TYR A 69 2.91 -3.38 -7.54
C TYR A 69 3.15 -2.58 -6.26
N ALA A 70 4.16 -2.98 -5.49
CA ALA A 70 4.64 -2.22 -4.34
C ALA A 70 5.03 -0.79 -4.75
N ARG A 71 4.68 0.21 -3.95
CA ARG A 71 5.05 1.60 -4.23
C ARG A 71 6.58 1.74 -4.23
N LYS A 72 7.12 2.29 -5.32
CA LYS A 72 8.55 2.55 -5.47
C LYS A 72 8.93 3.86 -4.80
N ALA A 73 10.04 3.87 -4.05
CA ALA A 73 10.63 5.10 -3.54
C ALA A 73 11.42 5.79 -4.66
N GLY A 74 11.21 7.10 -4.87
CA GLY A 74 11.94 7.88 -5.89
C GLY A 74 11.27 7.95 -7.27
N LEU A 75 12.05 7.72 -8.34
CA LEU A 75 11.65 7.82 -9.75
C LEU A 75 10.68 6.68 -10.15
N ALA A 76 9.44 6.78 -9.67
CA ALA A 76 8.35 5.85 -9.94
C ALA A 76 7.45 6.38 -11.06
N THR A 77 8.02 6.81 -12.20
CA THR A 77 7.27 7.44 -13.31
C THR A 77 6.14 6.54 -13.83
N ASN A 78 6.36 5.23 -13.81
CA ASN A 78 5.38 4.22 -14.20
C ASN A 78 4.30 3.93 -13.13
N GLN A 79 4.29 4.67 -12.02
CA GLN A 79 3.28 4.68 -10.96
C GLN A 79 2.65 6.08 -10.77
N ARG A 80 2.93 7.02 -11.68
CA ARG A 80 2.36 8.38 -11.64
C ARG A 80 1.22 8.47 -12.63
N TRP A 81 0.01 8.66 -12.09
CA TRP A 81 -1.22 8.67 -12.83
C TRP A 81 -1.91 10.03 -12.70
N SER A 82 -2.59 10.43 -13.77
CA SER A 82 -3.41 11.63 -13.84
C SER A 82 -4.80 11.23 -14.36
N TYR A 83 -5.82 11.96 -13.92
CA TYR A 83 -7.20 11.78 -14.38
C TYR A 83 -7.72 13.13 -14.87
N LEU A 84 -8.27 13.16 -16.08
CA LEU A 84 -8.86 14.35 -16.68
C LEU A 84 -9.86 13.95 -17.77
N ASP A 85 -11.04 14.58 -17.78
CA ASP A 85 -12.09 14.37 -18.78
C ASP A 85 -12.47 12.89 -19.00
N GLY A 86 -12.54 12.12 -17.91
CA GLY A 86 -12.84 10.68 -17.98
C GLY A 86 -11.68 9.79 -18.41
N TYR A 87 -10.49 10.33 -18.67
CA TYR A 87 -9.31 9.55 -19.05
C TYR A 87 -8.33 9.41 -17.90
N ILE A 88 -7.84 8.20 -17.67
CA ILE A 88 -6.72 7.91 -16.76
C ILE A 88 -5.47 7.68 -17.59
N PHE A 89 -4.38 8.40 -17.30
CA PHE A 89 -3.15 8.32 -18.09
C PHE A 89 -1.88 8.47 -17.23
N PRO A 90 -0.73 7.94 -17.68
CA PRO A 90 0.54 8.20 -17.03
C PRO A 90 0.94 9.66 -17.17
N THR A 91 1.39 10.30 -16.10
CA THR A 91 1.81 11.71 -16.14
C THR A 91 2.95 11.95 -17.15
N ALA A 92 3.81 10.95 -17.35
CA ALA A 92 4.92 11.01 -18.31
C ALA A 92 4.51 10.80 -19.78
N ALA A 93 3.30 10.27 -20.05
CA ALA A 93 2.83 9.97 -21.40
C ALA A 93 1.32 10.25 -21.58
N PRO A 94 0.88 11.52 -21.59
CA PRO A 94 -0.56 11.87 -21.63
C PRO A 94 -1.32 11.47 -22.90
N HIS A 95 -0.60 11.05 -23.95
CA HIS A 95 -1.19 10.54 -25.20
C HIS A 95 -1.63 9.07 -25.10
N LEU A 96 -1.17 8.35 -24.06
CA LEU A 96 -1.60 7.00 -23.75
C LEU A 96 -2.58 7.04 -22.58
N VAL A 97 -3.66 6.28 -22.67
CA VAL A 97 -4.72 6.19 -21.66
C VAL A 97 -4.98 4.74 -21.30
N LEU A 98 -5.55 4.55 -20.12
CA LEU A 98 -6.05 3.28 -19.63
C LEU A 98 -7.23 2.80 -20.49
N ASP A 99 -7.12 1.58 -20.99
CA ASP A 99 -8.09 0.96 -21.90
C ASP A 99 -8.37 -0.49 -21.48
N ILE A 100 -9.56 -0.97 -21.83
CA ILE A 100 -10.00 -2.35 -21.62
C ILE A 100 -9.68 -3.14 -22.89
N ARG A 101 -8.88 -4.20 -22.75
CA ARG A 101 -8.53 -5.06 -23.88
C ARG A 101 -9.78 -5.72 -24.44
N ASN A 102 -10.04 -5.52 -25.74
CA ASN A 102 -11.26 -6.00 -26.42
C ASN A 102 -12.55 -5.48 -25.76
N GLY A 103 -12.57 -4.21 -25.34
CA GLY A 103 -13.62 -3.64 -24.50
C GLY A 103 -14.99 -3.40 -25.14
N ASP A 104 -15.28 -3.94 -26.32
CA ASP A 104 -16.57 -3.72 -27.02
C ASP A 104 -17.76 -4.31 -26.25
N ASP A 105 -17.54 -5.41 -25.52
CA ASP A 105 -18.56 -6.14 -24.77
C ASP A 105 -18.42 -6.03 -23.24
N TYR A 106 -17.39 -5.31 -22.75
CA TYR A 106 -17.05 -5.20 -21.34
C TYR A 106 -16.98 -6.55 -20.61
N LYS A 107 -16.48 -7.60 -21.28
CA LYS A 107 -16.40 -8.94 -20.71
C LYS A 107 -15.63 -8.95 -19.38
N GLU A 108 -16.20 -9.62 -18.37
CA GLU A 108 -15.54 -9.86 -17.09
C GLU A 108 -14.15 -10.50 -17.28
N SER A 109 -13.21 -10.13 -16.41
CA SER A 109 -11.79 -10.51 -16.51
C SER A 109 -11.02 -9.91 -17.68
N SER A 110 -11.63 -9.00 -18.46
CA SER A 110 -10.86 -8.29 -19.49
C SER A 110 -9.76 -7.46 -18.84
N HIS A 111 -8.54 -7.63 -19.38
CA HIS A 111 -7.34 -7.00 -18.84
C HIS A 111 -7.27 -5.53 -19.19
N LEU A 112 -6.68 -4.74 -18.29
CA LEU A 112 -6.37 -3.35 -18.57
C LEU A 112 -4.97 -3.19 -19.17
N PHE A 113 -4.85 -2.23 -20.09
CA PHE A 113 -3.59 -1.90 -20.76
C PHE A 113 -3.54 -0.41 -21.12
N LEU A 114 -2.35 0.09 -21.47
CA LEU A 114 -2.19 1.42 -22.06
C LEU A 114 -2.39 1.37 -23.57
N ASN A 115 -3.25 2.25 -24.07
CA ASN A 115 -3.52 2.43 -25.48
C ASN A 115 -3.49 3.90 -25.88
N THR A 116 -3.35 4.20 -27.17
CA THR A 116 -3.45 5.57 -27.67
C THR A 116 -4.84 6.12 -27.39
N LYS A 117 -4.90 7.36 -26.88
CA LYS A 117 -6.17 8.07 -26.62
C LYS A 117 -7.00 8.18 -27.89
N ASN A 118 -8.23 7.70 -27.83
CA ASN A 118 -9.24 7.77 -28.89
C ASN A 118 -10.55 8.32 -28.29
N PRO A 119 -10.97 9.55 -28.67
CA PRO A 119 -12.22 10.16 -28.21
C PRO A 119 -13.48 9.34 -28.50
N ASN A 120 -13.44 8.50 -29.54
CA ASN A 120 -14.57 7.69 -29.96
C ASN A 120 -14.58 6.30 -29.30
N ASN A 121 -13.60 5.99 -28.44
CA ASN A 121 -13.53 4.71 -27.76
C ASN A 121 -14.09 4.81 -26.33
N ALA A 122 -15.28 4.25 -26.13
CA ALA A 122 -15.96 4.21 -24.84
C ALA A 122 -15.19 3.39 -23.79
N SER A 123 -14.42 2.37 -24.18
CA SER A 123 -13.65 1.53 -23.24
C SER A 123 -12.49 2.28 -22.57
N GLN A 124 -12.20 3.49 -23.02
CA GLN A 124 -11.19 4.39 -22.44
C GLN A 124 -11.79 5.43 -21.48
N GLN A 125 -13.09 5.36 -21.21
CA GLN A 125 -13.81 6.32 -20.38
C GLN A 125 -14.12 5.74 -19.00
N TRP A 126 -13.64 6.47 -17.99
CA TRP A 126 -13.69 6.08 -16.59
C TRP A 126 -14.38 7.14 -15.76
N VAL A 127 -15.11 6.72 -14.73
CA VAL A 127 -15.65 7.59 -13.69
C VAL A 127 -15.05 7.22 -12.34
N ILE A 128 -14.70 8.24 -11.56
CA ILE A 128 -14.16 8.08 -10.21
C ILE A 128 -15.31 8.28 -9.23
N GLU A 129 -15.63 7.23 -8.50
CA GLU A 129 -16.67 7.24 -7.48
C GLU A 129 -16.00 7.16 -6.10
N PRO A 130 -15.96 8.27 -5.32
CA PRO A 130 -15.46 8.23 -3.95
C PRO A 130 -16.20 7.18 -3.13
N PHE A 131 -15.44 6.39 -2.37
CA PHE A 131 -15.99 5.44 -1.42
C PHE A 131 -16.22 6.19 -0.09
N GLU A 132 -17.35 6.89 -0.03
CA GLU A 132 -17.80 7.62 1.15
C GLU A 132 -19.16 7.06 1.63
N ASP A 133 -19.15 6.00 2.45
CA ASP A 133 -20.16 5.90 3.51
C ASP A 133 -19.54 6.56 4.76
N HIS A 134 -20.33 7.36 5.46
CA HIS A 134 -19.98 7.97 6.74
C HIS A 134 -19.50 6.90 7.74
N ARG A 135 -20.03 5.67 7.60
CA ARG A 135 -19.54 4.48 8.30
C ARG A 135 -18.16 4.03 7.86
N SER A 136 -17.82 4.01 6.57
CA SER A 136 -16.48 3.63 6.10
C SER A 136 -15.40 4.56 6.63
N ASN A 137 -15.68 5.88 6.67
CA ASN A 137 -14.77 6.84 7.28
C ASN A 137 -14.65 6.64 8.79
N GLN A 138 -15.76 6.37 9.50
CA GLN A 138 -15.73 6.01 10.93
C GLN A 138 -15.01 4.68 11.18
N ASP A 139 -15.25 3.65 10.38
CA ASP A 139 -14.63 2.33 10.50
C ASP A 139 -13.13 2.39 10.18
N LEU A 140 -12.74 3.17 9.17
CA LEU A 140 -11.33 3.49 8.92
C LEU A 140 -10.72 4.36 10.03
N GLU A 141 -11.51 5.19 10.70
CA GLU A 141 -11.10 5.98 11.86
C GLU A 141 -11.05 5.16 13.16
N LEU A 142 -11.79 4.05 13.25
CA LEU A 142 -11.68 3.02 14.28
C LEU A 142 -10.48 2.09 14.04
N LEU A 143 -10.15 1.81 12.77
CA LEU A 143 -8.96 1.05 12.38
C LEU A 143 -7.67 1.89 12.41
N ARG A 144 -7.78 3.21 12.32
CA ARG A 144 -6.69 4.12 12.67
C ARG A 144 -6.65 4.20 14.20
N PRO A 145 -5.48 4.01 14.85
CA PRO A 145 -5.40 4.32 16.26
C PRO A 145 -5.86 5.77 16.48
N PRO A 146 -6.76 6.03 17.44
CA PRO A 146 -7.39 7.33 17.58
C PRO A 146 -6.34 8.42 17.79
N PRO A 147 -6.47 9.60 17.14
CA PRO A 147 -5.54 10.71 17.33
C PRO A 147 -5.80 11.43 18.67
N SER A 148 -5.78 10.70 19.79
CA SER A 148 -5.62 11.16 21.17
C SER A 148 -5.71 9.92 22.06
N LYS A 149 -4.65 9.40 22.68
CA LYS A 149 -3.68 10.10 23.52
C LYS A 149 -2.26 9.73 23.09
N LYS A 150 -1.40 10.73 22.88
CA LYS A 150 0.05 10.56 22.95
C LYS A 150 0.42 10.09 24.36
N HIS A 151 0.32 8.80 24.64
CA HIS A 151 1.04 8.16 25.74
C HIS A 151 2.21 7.30 25.27
N PHE A 152 2.45 7.25 23.96
CA PHE A 152 3.71 6.79 23.42
C PHE A 152 4.42 7.97 22.75
N GLU A 153 5.23 8.66 23.55
CA GLU A 153 6.37 9.35 22.99
C GLU A 153 7.30 8.27 22.44
N PHE A 154 7.54 8.30 21.13
CA PHE A 154 8.61 7.50 20.56
C PHE A 154 9.90 7.85 21.32
N PRO A 155 10.66 6.86 21.85
CA PRO A 155 11.83 7.16 22.66
C PRO A 155 12.80 8.06 21.89
N SER A 156 13.30 9.09 22.56
CA SER A 156 14.36 9.95 22.01
C SER A 156 15.59 9.10 21.63
N PRO A 157 16.44 9.58 20.70
CA PRO A 157 17.69 8.91 20.35
C PRO A 157 18.54 8.53 21.56
N GLU A 158 18.59 9.40 22.58
CA GLU A 158 19.29 9.19 23.84
C GLU A 158 18.69 8.03 24.64
N GLN A 159 17.35 7.97 24.75
CA GLN A 159 16.65 6.87 25.42
C GLN A 159 16.86 5.53 24.71
N LEU A 160 16.91 5.51 23.37
CA LEU A 160 17.20 4.29 22.61
C LEU A 160 18.64 3.78 22.85
N CYS A 161 19.61 4.69 22.96
CA CYS A 161 20.98 4.37 23.35
C CYS A 161 21.03 3.78 24.77
N ASP A 162 20.31 4.38 25.72
CA ASP A 162 20.26 3.90 27.10
C ASP A 162 19.60 2.51 27.19
N TYR A 163 18.50 2.28 26.48
CA TYR A 163 17.89 0.95 26.42
C TYR A 163 18.84 -0.10 25.85
N TYR A 164 19.57 0.24 24.78
CA TYR A 164 20.59 -0.64 24.21
C TYR A 164 21.69 -0.98 25.22
N ARG A 165 22.18 0.01 25.97
CA ARG A 165 23.19 -0.19 27.02
C ARG A 165 22.67 -1.11 28.11
N LEU A 166 21.53 -0.80 28.71
CA LEU A 166 20.94 -1.57 29.82
C LEU A 166 20.72 -3.04 29.44
N ILE A 167 20.26 -3.30 28.21
CA ILE A 167 19.87 -4.65 27.78
C ILE A 167 21.04 -5.45 27.21
N TYR A 168 21.82 -4.88 26.29
CA TYR A 168 22.86 -5.65 25.58
C TYR A 168 24.24 -5.55 26.21
N LEU A 169 24.55 -4.46 26.91
CA LEU A 169 25.85 -4.27 27.56
C LEU A 169 25.80 -4.66 29.04
N GLU A 170 24.78 -4.20 29.75
CA GLU A 170 24.62 -4.42 31.19
C GLU A 170 23.78 -5.65 31.54
N LYS A 171 23.10 -6.26 30.55
CA LYS A 171 22.32 -7.51 30.66
C LYS A 171 21.28 -7.48 31.79
N GLN A 172 20.59 -6.36 31.94
CA GLN A 172 19.55 -6.21 32.95
C GLN A 172 18.38 -7.17 32.66
N LYS A 173 17.99 -7.95 33.68
CA LYS A 173 17.01 -9.05 33.53
C LYS A 173 15.54 -8.59 33.57
N GLN A 174 15.28 -7.41 34.14
CA GLN A 174 13.95 -6.82 34.23
C GLN A 174 13.96 -5.49 33.49
N VAL A 175 13.34 -5.48 32.31
CA VAL A 175 13.21 -4.30 31.46
C VAL A 175 11.78 -4.25 30.95
N THR A 176 11.29 -3.04 30.69
CA THR A 176 9.96 -2.87 30.09
C THR A 176 9.98 -3.33 28.64
N ASP A 177 8.82 -3.73 28.11
CA ASP A 177 8.72 -4.17 26.70
C ASP A 177 9.08 -3.04 25.73
N GLN A 178 8.80 -1.79 26.11
CA GLN A 178 9.22 -0.59 25.37
C GLN A 178 10.76 -0.47 25.31
N ALA A 179 11.45 -0.72 26.42
CA ALA A 179 12.91 -0.71 26.45
C ALA A 179 13.49 -1.86 25.60
N LEU A 180 12.87 -3.05 25.66
CA LEU A 180 13.28 -4.20 24.87
C LEU A 180 13.12 -3.97 23.36
N ALA A 181 11.95 -3.50 22.93
CA ALA A 181 11.68 -3.16 21.55
C ALA A 181 12.57 -2.00 21.06
N GLY A 182 12.76 -0.97 21.89
CA GLY A 182 13.64 0.16 21.60
C GLY A 182 15.11 -0.25 21.42
N ALA A 183 15.63 -1.08 22.33
CA ALA A 183 16.99 -1.61 22.25
C ALA A 183 17.20 -2.50 21.00
N ALA A 184 16.21 -3.34 20.66
CA ALA A 184 16.25 -4.18 19.47
C ALA A 184 16.25 -3.33 18.18
N ALA A 185 15.39 -2.31 18.11
CA ALA A 185 15.34 -1.37 16.99
C ALA A 185 16.65 -0.59 16.82
N PHE A 186 17.23 -0.11 17.93
CA PHE A 186 18.51 0.60 17.91
C PHE A 186 19.66 -0.32 17.48
N LYS A 187 19.72 -1.55 17.99
CA LYS A 187 20.70 -2.57 17.57
C LYS A 187 20.59 -2.88 16.07
N ALA A 188 19.38 -3.05 15.56
CA ALA A 188 19.13 -3.27 14.14
C ALA A 188 19.62 -2.09 13.29
N LYS A 189 19.37 -0.85 13.73
CA LYS A 189 19.84 0.36 13.05
C LYS A 189 21.37 0.45 12.98
N LEU A 190 22.07 0.18 14.09
CA LEU A 190 23.54 0.14 14.13
C LEU A 190 24.11 -0.92 13.18
N LEU A 191 23.47 -2.09 13.14
CA LEU A 191 23.88 -3.17 12.24
C LEU A 191 23.57 -2.88 10.77
N ILE A 192 22.47 -2.20 10.45
CA ILE A 192 22.18 -1.75 9.08
C ILE A 192 23.21 -0.70 8.64
N SER A 193 23.60 0.23 9.52
CA SER A 193 24.70 1.15 9.22
C SER A 193 26.03 0.41 9.03
N HIS A 194 26.31 -0.61 9.86
CA HIS A 194 27.51 -1.44 9.72
C HIS A 194 27.49 -2.31 8.45
N TYR A 195 26.35 -2.89 8.09
CA TYR A 195 26.15 -3.69 6.88
C TYR A 195 26.36 -2.86 5.60
N ARG A 196 25.87 -1.61 5.62
CA ARG A 196 26.15 -0.64 4.55
C ARG A 196 27.64 -0.28 4.45
N SER A 197 28.44 -0.61 5.46
CA SER A 197 29.87 -0.32 5.52
C SER A 197 30.78 -1.56 5.53
N SER A 198 30.28 -2.80 5.67
CA SER A 198 31.08 -4.04 5.82
C SER A 198 30.25 -5.34 5.68
N ALA A 199 30.90 -6.48 5.38
CA ALA A 199 30.27 -7.81 5.28
C ALA A 199 30.03 -8.47 6.66
N VAL A 200 28.76 -8.73 6.99
CA VAL A 200 28.31 -9.30 8.29
C VAL A 200 28.17 -10.83 8.22
N SER A 201 28.44 -11.54 9.32
CA SER A 201 28.35 -13.02 9.38
C SER A 201 26.90 -13.54 9.52
N GLN A 202 26.65 -14.75 9.00
CA GLN A 202 25.31 -15.38 9.04
C GLN A 202 24.78 -15.60 10.46
N GLN A 203 25.64 -15.92 11.42
CA GLN A 203 25.22 -16.14 12.82
C GLN A 203 24.67 -14.85 13.45
N GLN A 204 25.25 -13.70 13.12
CA GLN A 204 24.77 -12.40 13.60
C GLN A 204 23.40 -12.05 13.02
N LEU A 205 23.10 -12.47 11.79
CA LEU A 205 21.78 -12.27 11.17
C LEU A 205 20.70 -13.11 11.84
N VAL A 206 20.99 -14.37 12.16
CA VAL A 206 20.05 -15.28 12.85
C VAL A 206 19.64 -14.75 14.23
N ASP A 207 20.60 -14.23 14.98
CA ASP A 207 20.32 -13.68 16.32
C ASP A 207 19.46 -12.41 16.27
N ILE A 208 19.55 -11.63 15.19
CA ILE A 208 18.75 -10.42 14.99
C ILE A 208 17.32 -10.77 14.60
N VAL A 209 17.14 -11.68 13.64
CA VAL A 209 15.81 -12.12 13.21
C VAL A 209 15.06 -12.71 14.40
N ARG A 210 15.71 -13.59 15.17
CA ARG A 210 15.13 -14.17 16.38
C ARG A 210 14.78 -13.12 17.45
N GLY A 211 15.61 -12.10 17.63
CA GLY A 211 15.31 -11.01 18.57
C GLY A 211 14.15 -10.12 18.12
N ALA A 212 14.07 -9.83 16.82
CA ALA A 212 12.97 -9.08 16.23
C ALA A 212 11.65 -9.87 16.27
N GLU A 213 11.70 -11.18 15.99
CA GLU A 213 10.57 -12.10 16.09
C GLU A 213 10.06 -12.22 17.53
N GLN A 214 10.95 -12.33 18.52
CA GLN A 214 10.56 -12.36 19.93
C GLN A 214 9.93 -11.04 20.39
N ALA A 215 10.48 -9.90 19.96
CA ALA A 215 9.90 -8.59 20.27
C ALA A 215 8.54 -8.38 19.58
N ALA A 216 8.39 -8.82 18.32
CA ALA A 216 7.14 -8.76 17.58
C ALA A 216 6.09 -9.72 18.17
N ALA A 217 6.45 -10.95 18.49
CA ALA A 217 5.55 -11.92 19.12
C ALA A 217 5.05 -11.41 20.48
N SER A 218 5.94 -10.84 21.31
CA SER A 218 5.54 -10.24 22.58
C SER A 218 4.64 -9.01 22.41
N TYR A 219 4.77 -8.27 21.31
CA TYR A 219 3.91 -7.14 20.96
C TYR A 219 2.52 -7.62 20.53
N PHE A 220 2.44 -8.56 19.60
CA PHE A 220 1.17 -9.06 19.05
C PHE A 220 0.37 -9.93 20.04
N SER A 221 1.03 -10.67 20.95
CA SER A 221 0.32 -11.45 21.97
C SER A 221 -0.54 -10.60 22.92
N ARG A 222 -0.27 -9.29 23.05
CA ARG A 222 -1.08 -8.40 23.90
C ARG A 222 -2.23 -7.69 23.18
N GLU A 223 -2.14 -7.52 21.86
CA GLU A 223 -3.23 -6.91 21.07
C GLU A 223 -4.41 -7.87 20.85
N TYR A 224 -4.21 -9.19 21.01
CA TYR A 224 -5.25 -10.21 20.82
C TYR A 224 -5.85 -10.79 22.11
N GLU A 225 -5.45 -10.29 23.29
CA GLU A 225 -6.00 -10.69 24.60
C GLU A 225 -6.93 -9.63 25.24
N GLN A 226 -7.39 -8.61 24.48
CA GLN A 226 -8.42 -7.66 24.91
C GLN A 226 -9.70 -7.78 24.09
#